data_AF-A0A9E6FDQ0-F1
#
_entry.id   AF-A0A9E6FDQ0-F1
#
_cell.length_a   1.000
_cell.length_b   1.000
_cell.length_c   1.000
_cell.angle_alpha   90.00
_cell.angle_beta   90.00
_cell.angle_gamma   90.00
#
_symmetry.space_group_name_H-M   'P 1'
#
loop_
_entity.id
_entity.type
_entity.pdbx_description
1 polymer ?
#
loop_
_entity_poly.entity_id
_entity_poly.type
_entity_poly.pdbx_seq_one_letter_code
_entity_poly.pdbx_strand_id
1 'polypeptide(L)'
;MTKQQLFDGLVEQGLDQEAIDVVKQAAESMPDELTTENIQSVTELIDEMEQAELILERSYEQEIEANDRAFESIMDIGDEYVAASAAQTVADIEMVNTLVGAE
;
A
#
# COMPACT_ATOMS: atom_id res chain seq x y z
N MET A 1 17.52 -16.51 30.74
CA MET A 1 16.22 -16.55 30.01
C MET A 1 16.32 -17.72 29.05
N THR A 2 15.27 -18.53 28.92
CA THR A 2 15.26 -19.62 27.93
C THR A 2 14.66 -19.16 26.61
N LYS A 3 14.92 -19.89 25.51
CA LYS A 3 14.23 -19.68 24.23
C LYS A 3 12.71 -19.66 24.37
N GLN A 4 12.17 -20.59 25.16
CA GLN A 4 10.73 -20.66 25.37
C GLN A 4 10.20 -19.39 26.04
N GLN A 5 10.91 -18.90 27.08
CA GLN A 5 10.54 -17.65 27.75
C GLN A 5 10.62 -16.43 26.83
N LEU A 6 11.58 -16.40 25.90
CA LEU A 6 11.66 -15.38 24.87
C LEU A 6 10.42 -15.43 23.96
N PHE A 7 10.10 -16.59 23.39
CA PHE A 7 8.96 -16.72 22.48
C PHE A 7 7.62 -16.44 23.15
N ASP A 8 7.43 -16.91 24.39
CA ASP A 8 6.23 -16.60 25.17
C ASP A 8 6.12 -15.09 25.39
N GLY A 9 7.24 -14.42 25.71
CA GLY A 9 7.29 -12.97 25.85
C GLY A 9 7.02 -12.19 24.55
N LEU A 10 7.35 -12.74 23.38
CA LEU A 10 7.03 -12.13 22.09
C LEU A 10 5.55 -12.26 21.75
N VAL A 11 4.94 -13.41 22.06
CA VAL A 11 3.49 -13.61 21.96
C VAL A 11 2.74 -12.64 22.87
N GLU A 12 3.19 -12.47 24.11
CA GLU A 12 2.59 -11.52 25.07
C GLU A 12 2.72 -10.06 24.63
N GLN A 13 3.78 -9.73 23.89
CA GLN A 13 3.97 -8.41 23.29
C GLN A 13 3.11 -8.17 22.04
N GLY A 14 2.39 -9.20 21.58
CA GLY A 14 1.43 -9.08 20.48
C GLY A 14 2.04 -9.23 19.09
N LEU A 15 3.26 -9.77 18.98
CA LEU A 15 3.82 -10.12 17.68
C LEU A 15 2.93 -11.20 17.03
N ASP A 16 2.73 -11.08 15.73
CA ASP A 16 1.97 -12.06 14.98
C ASP A 16 2.75 -13.38 14.79
N GLN A 17 2.05 -14.40 14.31
CA GLN A 17 2.62 -15.74 14.18
C GLN A 17 3.76 -15.81 13.14
N GLU A 18 3.69 -15.01 12.08
CA GLU A 18 4.71 -14.98 11.03
C GLU A 18 6.00 -14.37 11.58
N ALA A 19 5.88 -13.25 12.31
CA ALA A 19 7.00 -12.62 12.99
C ALA A 19 7.65 -13.54 14.02
N ILE A 20 6.82 -14.24 14.81
CA ILE A 20 7.30 -15.24 15.77
C ILE A 20 8.04 -16.37 15.07
N ASP A 21 7.57 -16.85 13.92
CA ASP A 21 8.20 -17.96 13.20
C ASP A 21 9.54 -17.56 12.59
N VAL A 22 9.69 -16.33 12.11
CA VAL A 22 10.99 -15.76 11.69
C VAL A 22 11.96 -15.73 12.87
N VAL A 23 11.53 -15.22 14.03
CA VAL A 23 12.37 -15.17 15.23
C VAL A 23 12.75 -16.58 15.72
N LYS A 24 11.83 -17.55 15.67
CA LYS A 24 12.13 -18.96 15.98
C LYS A 24 13.20 -19.51 15.05
N GLN A 25 13.08 -19.24 13.75
CA GLN A 25 14.02 -19.72 12.74
C GLN A 25 15.42 -19.11 12.95
N ALA A 26 15.50 -17.82 13.27
CA ALA A 26 16.76 -17.16 13.63
C ALA A 26 17.36 -17.74 14.93
N ALA A 27 16.51 -18.07 15.90
CA ALA A 27 16.91 -18.63 17.19
C ALA A 27 17.21 -20.13 17.16
N GLU A 28 17.01 -20.86 16.05
CA GLU A 28 17.29 -22.31 15.98
C GLU A 28 18.75 -22.62 16.35
N SER A 29 19.68 -21.81 15.85
CA SER A 29 21.12 -21.98 16.07
C SER A 29 21.61 -21.52 17.45
N MET A 30 20.77 -20.82 18.22
CA MET A 30 21.12 -20.29 19.54
C MET A 30 21.11 -21.38 20.62
N PRO A 31 21.79 -21.20 21.76
CA PRO A 31 21.64 -22.09 22.92
C PRO A 31 20.26 -21.96 23.56
N ASP A 32 19.82 -23.01 24.28
CA ASP A 32 18.53 -23.00 24.99
C ASP A 32 18.46 -21.94 26.10
N GLU A 33 19.59 -21.72 26.78
CA GLU A 33 19.81 -20.58 27.65
C GLU A 33 20.44 -19.44 26.86
N LEU A 34 19.69 -18.35 26.73
CA LEU A 34 20.11 -17.21 25.93
C LEU A 34 21.07 -16.32 26.71
N THR A 35 22.13 -15.90 26.03
CA THR A 35 23.00 -14.83 26.51
C THR A 35 22.38 -13.47 26.23
N THR A 36 22.93 -12.41 26.83
CA THR A 36 22.55 -11.03 26.51
C THR A 36 22.75 -10.71 25.03
N GLU A 37 23.81 -11.24 24.42
CA GLU A 37 24.09 -11.06 22.99
C GLU A 37 23.02 -11.71 22.12
N ASN A 38 22.57 -12.93 22.47
CA ASN A 38 21.49 -13.59 21.75
C ASN A 38 20.17 -12.81 21.82
N ILE A 39 19.84 -12.30 23.00
CA ILE A 39 18.64 -11.49 23.21
C ILE A 39 18.73 -10.20 22.38
N GLN A 40 19.88 -9.54 22.39
CA GLN A 40 20.08 -8.32 21.64
C GLN A 40 19.95 -8.53 20.13
N SER A 41 20.51 -9.61 19.58
CA SER A 41 20.33 -9.93 18.15
C SER A 41 18.87 -10.18 17.76
N VAL A 42 18.07 -10.78 18.66
CA VAL A 42 16.63 -10.95 18.42
C VAL A 42 15.91 -9.61 18.46
N THR A 43 16.26 -8.71 19.39
CA THR A 43 15.70 -7.36 19.44
C THR A 43 16.02 -6.58 18.17
N GLU A 44 17.27 -6.61 17.70
CA GLU A 44 17.70 -5.95 16.46
C GLU A 44 16.93 -6.50 15.25
N LEU A 45 16.70 -7.82 15.19
CA LEU A 45 15.89 -8.43 14.13
C LEU A 45 14.44 -7.94 14.15
N ILE A 46 13.83 -7.81 15.34
CA ILE A 46 12.46 -7.30 15.47
C ILE A 46 12.39 -5.84 15.02
N ASP A 47 13.35 -5.01 15.42
CA ASP A 47 13.41 -3.60 14.99
C ASP A 47 13.56 -3.47 13.45
N GLU A 48 14.34 -4.36 12.82
CA GLU A 48 14.49 -4.41 11.36
C GLU A 48 13.18 -4.80 10.67
N MET A 49 12.42 -5.73 11.24
CA MET A 49 11.12 -6.15 10.72
C MET A 49 10.09 -5.03 10.79
N GLU A 50 10.01 -4.32 11.92
CA GLU A 50 9.13 -3.16 12.08
C GLU A 50 9.50 -2.05 11.08
N GLN A 51 10.79 -1.80 10.85
CA GLN A 51 11.23 -0.83 9.84
C GLN A 51 10.84 -1.24 8.43
N ALA A 52 10.92 -2.53 8.10
CA ALA A 52 10.52 -3.03 6.78
C ALA A 52 9.01 -2.87 6.56
N GLU A 53 8.19 -3.14 7.57
CA GLU A 53 6.74 -2.97 7.53
C GLU A 53 6.35 -1.49 7.32
N LEU A 54 7.01 -0.57 8.04
CA LEU A 54 6.81 0.88 7.86
C LEU A 54 7.17 1.37 6.45
N ILE A 55 8.21 0.79 5.83
CA ILE A 55 8.58 1.11 4.45
C ILE A 55 7.51 0.61 3.48
N LEU A 56 7.01 -0.60 3.69
CA LEU A 56 5.95 -1.18 2.87
C LEU A 56 4.66 -0.37 2.97
N GLU A 57 4.23 0.00 4.18
CA GLU A 57 3.03 0.81 4.40
C GLU A 57 3.10 2.14 3.65
N ARG A 58 4.23 2.86 3.77
CA ARG A 58 4.47 4.11 3.03
C ARG A 58 4.47 3.92 1.52
N SER A 59 5.02 2.80 1.03
CA SER A 59 5.01 2.50 -0.40
C SER A 59 3.59 2.26 -0.90
N TYR A 60 2.76 1.54 -0.14
CA TYR A 60 1.37 1.31 -0.50
C TYR A 60 0.55 2.60 -0.47
N GLU A 61 0.77 3.47 0.52
CA GLU A 61 0.13 4.79 0.59
C GLU A 61 0.45 5.63 -0.66
N GLN A 62 1.72 5.68 -1.06
CA GLN A 62 2.14 6.40 -2.28
C GLN A 62 1.50 5.85 -3.56
N GLU A 63 1.36 4.52 -3.68
CA GLU A 63 0.71 3.88 -4.83
C GLU A 63 -0.80 4.17 -4.87
N ILE A 64 -1.47 4.17 -3.71
CA ILE A 64 -2.88 4.56 -3.61
C ILE A 64 -3.06 6.01 -4.06
N GLU A 65 -2.25 6.94 -3.53
CA GLU A 65 -2.30 8.36 -3.94
C GLU A 65 -1.97 8.56 -5.43
N ALA A 66 -1.10 7.74 -6.01
CA ALA A 66 -0.80 7.79 -7.44
C ALA A 66 -1.99 7.31 -8.28
N ASN A 67 -2.66 6.24 -7.84
CA ASN A 67 -3.83 5.69 -8.51
C ASN A 67 -5.02 6.65 -8.45
N ASP A 68 -5.29 7.25 -7.30
CA ASP A 68 -6.37 8.23 -7.13
C ASP A 68 -6.18 9.43 -8.07
N ARG A 69 -4.95 9.97 -8.16
CA ARG A 69 -4.63 11.03 -9.13
C ARG A 69 -4.79 10.61 -10.58
N ALA A 70 -4.42 9.37 -10.91
CA ALA A 70 -4.61 8.85 -12.26
C ALA A 70 -6.10 8.70 -12.60
N PHE A 71 -6.92 8.25 -11.64
CA PHE A 71 -8.36 8.13 -11.78
C PHE A 71 -9.04 9.50 -11.98
N GLU A 72 -8.69 10.49 -11.15
CA GLU A 72 -9.18 11.87 -11.30
C GLU A 72 -8.83 12.43 -12.69
N SER A 73 -7.59 12.26 -13.14
CA SER A 73 -7.16 12.73 -14.47
C SER A 73 -7.93 12.07 -15.60
N ILE A 74 -8.29 10.79 -15.48
CA ILE A 74 -9.11 10.08 -16.48
C ILE A 74 -10.54 10.63 -16.49
N MET A 75 -11.12 10.91 -15.32
CA MET A 75 -12.45 11.50 -15.23
C MET A 75 -12.49 12.88 -15.86
N ASP A 76 -11.50 13.73 -15.59
CA ASP A 76 -11.40 15.07 -16.20
C ASP A 76 -11.35 15.00 -17.73
N ILE A 77 -10.55 14.09 -18.29
CA ILE A 77 -10.49 13.87 -19.75
C ILE A 77 -11.84 13.40 -20.28
N GLY A 78 -12.54 12.53 -19.53
CA GLY A 78 -13.88 12.06 -19.88
C GLY A 78 -14.89 13.20 -19.94
N ASP A 79 -14.89 14.08 -18.94
CA ASP A 79 -15.77 15.24 -18.85
C ASP A 79 -15.49 16.24 -19.98
N GLU A 80 -14.22 16.52 -20.27
CA GLU A 80 -13.82 17.35 -21.41
C GLU A 80 -14.29 16.77 -22.74
N TYR A 81 -14.16 15.45 -22.93
CA TYR A 81 -14.63 14.77 -24.13
C TYR A 81 -16.15 14.87 -24.30
N VAL A 82 -16.90 14.64 -23.22
CA VAL A 82 -18.37 14.76 -23.23
C VAL A 82 -18.79 16.19 -23.54
N ALA A 83 -18.15 17.19 -22.93
CA ALA A 83 -18.43 18.59 -23.19
C ALA A 83 -18.14 18.98 -24.65
N ALA A 84 -17.01 18.54 -25.20
CA ALA A 84 -16.64 18.78 -26.59
C ALA A 84 -17.61 18.09 -27.57
N SER A 85 -18.01 16.85 -27.29
CA SER A 85 -18.97 16.10 -28.12
C SER A 85 -20.36 16.76 -28.11
N ALA A 86 -20.82 17.24 -26.94
CA ALA A 86 -22.07 17.96 -26.82
C ALA A 86 -22.04 19.28 -27.60
N ALA A 87 -20.95 20.05 -27.48
CA ALA A 87 -20.77 21.30 -28.23
C ALA A 87 -20.79 21.07 -29.75
N GLN A 88 -20.11 20.02 -30.23
CA GLN A 88 -20.13 19.64 -31.64
C GLN A 88 -21.54 19.28 -32.10
N THR A 89 -22.27 18.50 -31.31
CA THR A 89 -23.65 18.10 -31.63
C THR A 89 -24.56 19.32 -31.78
N VAL A 90 -24.43 20.32 -30.91
CA VAL A 90 -25.19 21.58 -31.01
C VAL A 90 -24.84 22.32 -32.29
N ALA A 91 -23.54 22.46 -32.61
CA ALA A 91 -23.10 23.13 -33.83
C ALA A 91 -23.62 22.43 -35.10
N ASP A 92 -23.61 21.09 -35.11
CA ASP A 92 -24.14 20.30 -36.22
C ASP A 92 -25.66 20.53 -36.41
N ILE A 93 -26.42 20.58 -35.31
CA ILE A 93 -27.87 20.87 -35.35
C ILE A 93 -28.14 22.29 -35.88
N GLU A 94 -27.40 23.30 -35.42
CA GLU A 94 -27.54 24.69 -35.89
C GLU A 94 -27.25 24.82 -37.39
N MET A 95 -26.22 24.12 -37.87
CA MET A 95 -25.88 24.07 -39.29
C MET A 95 -27.02 23.45 -40.12
N VAL A 96 -27.57 22.31 -39.67
CA VAL A 96 -28.72 21.67 -40.34
C VAL A 96 -29.93 22.59 -40.38
N ASN A 97 -30.27 23.24 -39.26
CA ASN A 97 -31.41 24.17 -39.20
C ASN A 97 -31.23 25.36 -40.16
N THR A 98 -30.01 25.87 -40.30
CA THR A 98 -29.70 26.96 -41.24
C THR A 98 -29.87 26.51 -42.69
N LEU A 99 -29.47 25.28 -43.02
CA LEU A 99 -29.60 24.73 -44.37
C LEU A 99 -31.05 24.41 -44.75
N VAL A 100 -31.86 23.94 -43.79
CA VAL A 100 -33.27 23.55 -44.02
C VAL A 100 -34.22 24.75 -43.93
N GLY A 101 -33.91 25.77 -43.14
CA GLY A 101 -34.74 26.98 -42.97
C GLY A 101 -34.50 28.09 -44.00
N ALA A 102 -33.63 27.88 -44.99
CA ALA A 102 -33.29 28.86 -46.03
C ALA A 102 -34.15 28.75 -47.32
N GLU A 103 -35.26 28.01 -47.28
CA GLU A 103 -36.30 27.99 -48.34
C GLU A 103 -37.38 29.07 -48.12
#